data_AF-A0A419RVI2-F1
#
_entry.id   AF-A0A419RVI2-F1
#
_cell.length_a   1.000
_cell.length_b   1.000
_cell.length_c   1.000
_cell.angle_alpha   90.00
_cell.angle_beta   90.00
_cell.angle_gamma   90.00
#
_symmetry.space_group_name_H-M   'P 1'
#
loop_
_entity.id
_entity.type
_entity.pdbx_description
1 polymer ?
#
loop_
_entity_poly.entity_id
_entity_poly.type
_entity_poly.pdbx_seq_one_letter_code
_entity_poly.pdbx_strand_id
1 'polypeptide(L)'
;MRMPLIAAALLTSASLAAPAAAQETEERPLAGLTEAMEDPATQEQVSHTVAALVGALMEMPVGPLVEAMGEMTGEPGPDIDPDARIRDLMGAEAADAPEIVAERLPAMMGAMAQMAGAFEAVLPQLREAAESLPRDLPAQE
;
A
#
# COMPACT_ATOMS: atom_id res chain seq x y z
N MET A 1 38.51 15.72 -50.43
CA MET A 1 38.77 16.98 -49.70
C MET A 1 37.45 17.74 -49.57
N ARG A 2 37.16 18.33 -48.39
CA ARG A 2 36.03 19.26 -48.12
C ARG A 2 34.59 18.74 -48.30
N MET A 3 33.99 18.39 -47.15
CA MET A 3 32.66 18.85 -46.68
C MET A 3 32.59 20.41 -46.69
N PRO A 4 31.46 21.13 -46.45
CA PRO A 4 30.20 20.70 -45.80
C PRO A 4 28.86 21.33 -46.33
N LEU A 5 27.75 21.06 -45.62
CA LEU A 5 26.56 21.93 -45.35
C LEU A 5 25.77 22.53 -46.55
N ILE A 6 24.48 22.91 -46.46
CA ILE A 6 23.45 22.94 -45.39
C ILE A 6 22.19 22.17 -45.92
N ALA A 7 20.95 22.08 -45.39
CA ALA A 7 20.18 22.65 -44.27
C ALA A 7 19.00 21.69 -43.87
N ALA A 8 17.93 22.25 -43.28
CA ALA A 8 16.54 21.76 -43.23
C ALA A 8 16.16 20.64 -42.23
N ALA A 9 15.77 21.11 -41.03
CA ALA A 9 14.66 20.67 -40.18
C ALA A 9 14.12 19.22 -40.27
N LEU A 10 14.05 18.58 -39.11
CA LEU A 10 12.77 18.27 -38.47
C LEU A 10 12.94 18.21 -36.94
N LEU A 11 12.22 19.07 -36.22
CA LEU A 11 12.05 18.95 -34.77
C LEU A 11 10.98 17.88 -34.51
N THR A 12 11.41 16.64 -34.34
CA THR A 12 10.49 15.55 -33.99
C THR A 12 10.07 15.71 -32.53
N SER A 13 8.95 16.41 -32.31
CA SER A 13 8.35 16.58 -30.99
C SER A 13 8.07 15.21 -30.36
N ALA A 14 8.86 14.84 -29.36
CA ALA A 14 8.58 13.69 -28.51
C ALA A 14 7.40 14.03 -27.59
N SER A 15 6.19 13.91 -28.13
CA SER A 15 4.95 14.06 -27.38
C SER A 15 4.84 12.93 -26.35
N LEU A 16 5.41 13.15 -25.16
CA LEU A 16 5.08 12.34 -23.98
C LEU A 16 3.60 12.57 -23.69
N ALA A 17 2.77 11.61 -24.12
CA ALA A 17 1.41 11.47 -23.65
C ALA A 17 1.44 10.99 -22.20
N ALA A 18 1.77 11.92 -21.28
CA ALA A 18 1.53 11.72 -19.86
C ALA A 18 0.02 11.46 -19.68
N PRO A 19 -0.39 10.39 -18.98
CA PRO A 19 -1.81 10.14 -18.76
C PRO A 19 -2.40 11.28 -17.93
N ALA A 20 -3.49 11.88 -18.41
CA ALA A 20 -4.14 13.04 -17.78
C ALA A 20 -4.91 12.70 -16.48
N ALA A 21 -4.55 11.59 -15.82
CA ALA A 21 -5.17 11.09 -14.59
C ALA A 21 -4.77 11.87 -13.32
N ALA A 22 -3.87 12.85 -13.43
CA ALA A 22 -3.32 13.61 -12.30
C ALA A 22 -4.04 14.95 -12.02
N GLN A 23 -5.20 15.22 -12.64
CA GLN A 23 -5.85 16.54 -12.59
C GLN A 23 -7.30 16.56 -12.05
N GLU A 24 -7.91 15.42 -11.72
CA GLU A 24 -9.29 15.38 -11.16
C GLU A 24 -9.35 14.64 -9.81
N THR A 25 -8.48 15.02 -8.87
CA THR A 25 -8.51 14.51 -7.48
C THR A 25 -9.30 15.46 -6.56
N GLU A 26 -10.56 15.74 -6.91
CA GLU A 26 -11.52 16.43 -6.04
C GLU A 26 -12.64 15.47 -5.60
N GLU A 27 -12.58 15.08 -4.32
CA GLU A 27 -13.73 14.62 -3.50
C GLU A 27 -14.54 13.39 -3.98
N ARG A 28 -13.90 12.34 -4.52
CA ARG A 28 -14.49 10.98 -4.49
C ARG A 28 -13.53 9.76 -4.46
N PRO A 29 -12.31 9.84 -3.88
CA PRO A 29 -11.21 8.92 -4.19
C PRO A 29 -11.29 7.49 -3.61
N LEU A 30 -12.30 7.13 -2.81
CA LEU A 30 -12.35 5.83 -2.13
C LEU A 30 -13.18 4.78 -2.88
N ALA A 31 -14.44 5.06 -3.22
CA ALA A 31 -15.33 4.06 -3.82
C ALA A 31 -14.87 3.62 -5.24
N GLY A 32 -14.46 4.60 -6.07
CA GLY A 32 -13.93 4.31 -7.40
C GLY A 32 -12.54 3.64 -7.37
N LEU A 33 -11.81 3.73 -6.26
CA LEU A 33 -10.56 3.00 -6.06
C LEU A 33 -10.84 1.52 -5.78
N THR A 34 -11.87 1.20 -4.97
CA THR A 34 -12.30 -0.20 -4.76
C THR A 34 -12.74 -0.85 -6.06
N GLU A 35 -13.59 -0.17 -6.84
CA GLU A 35 -14.11 -0.67 -8.12
C GLU A 35 -12.99 -0.85 -9.18
N ALA A 36 -11.99 0.04 -9.19
CA ALA A 36 -10.78 -0.11 -9.99
C ALA A 36 -9.83 -1.22 -9.49
N MET A 37 -9.86 -1.55 -8.19
CA MET A 37 -9.09 -2.66 -7.61
C MET A 37 -9.74 -4.04 -7.85
N GLU A 38 -11.00 -4.11 -8.28
CA GLU A 38 -11.66 -5.37 -8.65
C GLU A 38 -11.46 -5.77 -10.13
N ASP A 39 -11.08 -4.85 -11.02
CA ASP A 39 -10.75 -5.15 -12.42
C ASP A 39 -9.38 -5.86 -12.56
N PRO A 40 -9.31 -7.08 -13.12
CA PRO A 40 -8.04 -7.80 -13.30
C PRO A 40 -7.00 -7.07 -14.15
N ALA A 41 -7.41 -6.28 -15.16
CA ALA A 41 -6.47 -5.56 -16.02
C ALA A 41 -5.83 -4.38 -15.26
N THR A 42 -6.63 -3.66 -14.46
CA THR A 42 -6.15 -2.61 -13.57
C THR A 42 -5.33 -3.20 -12.41
N GLN A 43 -5.66 -4.39 -11.90
CA GLN A 43 -4.89 -5.07 -10.84
C GLN A 43 -3.43 -5.36 -11.25
N GLU A 44 -3.15 -5.82 -12.47
CA GLU A 44 -1.76 -6.00 -12.94
C GLU A 44 -0.99 -4.66 -12.99
N GLN A 45 -1.63 -3.60 -13.45
CA GLN A 45 -0.99 -2.28 -13.56
C GLN A 45 -0.77 -1.63 -12.17
N VAL A 46 -1.73 -1.79 -11.25
CA VAL A 46 -1.61 -1.36 -9.86
C VAL A 46 -0.56 -2.18 -9.12
N SER A 47 -0.50 -3.50 -9.28
CA SER A 47 0.49 -4.34 -8.61
C SER A 47 1.92 -4.01 -9.05
N HIS A 48 2.17 -3.80 -10.35
CA HIS A 48 3.45 -3.30 -10.84
C HIS A 48 3.81 -1.91 -10.29
N THR A 49 2.84 -1.00 -10.18
CA THR A 49 3.06 0.36 -9.64
C THR A 49 3.38 0.30 -8.14
N VAL A 50 2.65 -0.50 -7.37
CA VAL A 50 2.90 -0.73 -5.94
C VAL A 50 4.23 -1.43 -5.73
N ALA A 51 4.58 -2.45 -6.52
CA ALA A 51 5.88 -3.11 -6.46
C ALA A 51 7.05 -2.15 -6.74
N ALA A 52 6.90 -1.22 -7.69
CA ALA A 52 7.89 -0.18 -7.96
C ALA A 52 8.02 0.83 -6.80
N LEU A 53 6.91 1.22 -6.17
CA LEU A 53 6.90 2.11 -5.00
C LEU A 53 7.51 1.44 -3.76
N VAL A 54 7.16 0.17 -3.51
CA VAL A 54 7.75 -0.65 -2.43
C VAL A 54 9.23 -0.86 -2.67
N GLY A 55 9.65 -1.15 -3.91
CA GLY A 55 11.06 -1.23 -4.30
C GLY A 55 11.81 0.08 -4.04
N ALA A 56 11.26 1.23 -4.44
CA ALA A 56 11.86 2.54 -4.20
C ALA A 56 11.98 2.88 -2.69
N LEU A 57 11.00 2.48 -1.87
CA LEU A 57 11.06 2.58 -0.41
C LEU A 57 12.11 1.64 0.18
N MET A 58 12.19 0.41 -0.31
CA MET A 58 13.14 -0.62 0.12
C MET A 58 14.61 -0.23 -0.17
N GLU A 59 14.85 0.61 -1.19
CA GLU A 59 16.17 1.19 -1.50
C GLU A 59 16.57 2.40 -0.62
N MET A 60 15.66 2.92 0.22
CA MET A 60 15.89 4.12 1.06
C MET A 60 16.90 3.85 2.18
N PRO A 61 17.90 4.73 2.40
CA PRO A 61 18.88 4.56 3.48
C PRO A 61 18.24 4.79 4.85
N VAL A 62 18.64 3.98 5.84
CA VAL A 62 18.10 4.05 7.22
C VAL A 62 18.89 4.97 8.15
N GLY A 63 20.15 5.30 7.82
CA GLY A 63 21.00 6.20 8.62
C GLY A 63 20.30 7.49 9.08
N PRO A 64 19.67 8.27 8.18
CA PRO A 64 18.96 9.50 8.57
C PRO A 64 17.78 9.31 9.54
N LEU A 65 17.16 8.11 9.54
CA LEU A 65 16.08 7.77 10.48
C LEU A 65 16.63 7.38 11.86
N VAL A 66 17.78 6.71 11.89
CA VAL A 66 18.51 6.35 13.13
C VAL A 66 19.11 7.61 13.78
N GLU A 67 19.68 8.51 12.98
CA GLU A 67 20.20 9.81 13.42
C GLU A 67 19.10 10.67 14.07
N ALA A 68 17.98 10.88 13.37
CA ALA A 68 16.84 11.62 13.91
C ALA A 68 16.22 10.98 15.16
N MET A 69 16.25 9.65 15.28
CA MET A 69 15.81 8.95 16.49
C MET A 69 16.76 9.19 17.68
N GLY A 70 18.07 9.22 17.44
CA GLY A 70 19.08 9.54 18.46
C GLY A 70 18.97 10.99 18.93
N GLU A 71 18.79 11.95 18.01
CA GLU A 71 18.54 13.36 18.37
C GLU A 71 17.27 13.53 19.21
N MET A 72 16.20 12.79 18.90
CA MET A 72 14.92 12.88 19.61
C MET A 72 14.94 12.22 21.00
N THR A 73 15.68 11.13 21.17
CA THR A 73 15.77 10.39 22.45
C THR A 73 16.86 10.91 23.38
N GLY A 74 17.93 11.51 22.82
CA GLY A 74 19.13 11.89 23.57
C GLY A 74 20.05 10.70 23.89
N GLU A 75 19.75 9.51 23.37
CA GLU A 75 20.58 8.31 23.47
C GLU A 75 21.14 7.93 22.08
N PRO A 76 22.26 7.19 21.99
CA PRO A 76 22.72 6.67 20.71
C PRO A 76 21.65 5.76 20.09
N GLY A 77 21.39 5.94 18.79
CA GLY A 77 20.57 5.00 18.02
C GLY A 77 21.18 3.58 18.00
N PRO A 78 20.39 2.56 17.63
CA PRO A 78 20.89 1.19 17.50
C PRO A 78 22.09 1.12 16.54
N ASP A 79 23.05 0.26 16.86
CA ASP A 79 24.28 0.04 16.08
C ASP A 79 23.96 -0.62 14.73
N ILE A 80 23.73 0.24 13.73
CA ILE A 80 23.29 -0.08 12.37
C ILE A 80 24.19 0.69 11.41
N ASP A 81 24.60 0.04 10.31
CA ASP A 81 25.36 0.68 9.24
C ASP A 81 24.55 1.86 8.64
N PRO A 82 25.07 3.11 8.67
CA PRO A 82 24.32 4.28 8.20
C PRO A 82 24.01 4.26 6.70
N ASP A 83 24.79 3.51 5.90
CA ASP A 83 24.56 3.32 4.46
C ASP A 83 23.64 2.13 4.14
N ALA A 84 23.20 1.36 5.16
CA ALA A 84 22.20 0.31 4.99
C ALA A 84 20.85 0.88 4.55
N ARG A 85 20.05 0.05 3.87
CA ARG A 85 18.70 0.39 3.39
C ARG A 85 17.65 -0.42 4.10
N ILE A 86 16.38 -0.02 3.96
CA ILE A 86 15.25 -0.74 4.55
C ILE A 86 15.26 -2.23 4.17
N ARG A 87 15.53 -2.57 2.90
CA ARG A 87 15.65 -3.98 2.45
C ARG A 87 16.73 -4.77 3.19
N ASP A 88 17.85 -4.12 3.52
CA ASP A 88 19.04 -4.78 4.07
C ASP A 88 18.83 -5.10 5.56
N LEU A 89 18.01 -4.30 6.26
CA LEU A 89 17.58 -4.56 7.64
C LEU A 89 16.53 -5.68 7.75
N MET A 90 15.73 -5.90 6.70
CA MET A 90 14.61 -6.86 6.77
C MET A 90 15.08 -8.32 6.81
N GLY A 91 16.32 -8.60 6.39
CA GLY A 91 16.92 -9.93 6.41
C GLY A 91 16.52 -10.80 5.21
N ALA A 92 17.22 -11.94 5.05
CA ALA A 92 17.03 -12.83 3.90
C ALA A 92 15.61 -13.40 3.81
N GLU A 93 15.05 -13.86 4.93
CA GLU A 93 13.66 -14.36 5.03
C GLU A 93 12.59 -13.33 4.61
N ALA A 94 12.91 -12.03 4.58
CA ALA A 94 11.97 -10.99 4.19
C ALA A 94 12.02 -10.63 2.69
N ALA A 95 13.03 -11.07 1.94
CA ALA A 95 13.04 -10.93 0.49
C ALA A 95 11.85 -11.68 -0.15
N ASP A 96 11.52 -12.85 0.41
CA ASP A 96 10.38 -13.68 0.00
C ASP A 96 9.06 -13.27 0.66
N ALA A 97 9.05 -12.27 1.56
CA ALA A 97 7.84 -11.88 2.30
C ALA A 97 6.65 -11.47 1.40
N PRO A 98 6.82 -10.76 0.26
CA PRO A 98 5.71 -10.48 -0.65
C PRO A 98 5.07 -11.75 -1.21
N GLU A 99 5.90 -12.74 -1.58
CA GLU A 99 5.48 -14.04 -2.12
C GLU A 99 4.73 -14.85 -1.05
N ILE A 100 5.28 -14.91 0.16
CA ILE A 100 4.70 -15.62 1.33
C ILE A 100 3.38 -14.98 1.77
N VAL A 101 3.25 -13.65 1.68
CA VAL A 101 1.99 -12.94 1.96
C VAL A 101 0.98 -13.22 0.85
N ALA A 102 1.37 -13.19 -0.43
CA ALA A 102 0.49 -13.49 -1.56
C ALA A 102 -0.05 -14.94 -1.51
N GLU A 103 0.78 -15.92 -1.14
CA GLU A 103 0.37 -17.32 -0.97
C GLU A 103 -0.64 -17.49 0.18
N ARG A 104 -0.48 -16.76 1.28
CA ARG A 104 -1.28 -16.94 2.51
C ARG A 104 -2.53 -16.06 2.58
N LEU A 105 -2.56 -14.93 1.87
CA LEU A 105 -3.67 -13.99 1.90
C LEU A 105 -5.03 -14.62 1.54
N PRO A 106 -5.16 -15.50 0.51
CA PRO A 106 -6.43 -16.18 0.20
C PRO A 106 -6.92 -17.07 1.35
N ALA A 107 -6.02 -17.76 2.05
CA ALA A 107 -6.38 -18.60 3.20
C ALA A 107 -6.85 -17.76 4.40
N MET A 108 -6.20 -16.61 4.64
CA MET A 108 -6.63 -15.65 5.67
C MET A 108 -8.00 -15.05 5.35
N MET A 109 -8.26 -14.67 4.09
CA MET A 109 -9.56 -14.16 3.66
C MET A 109 -10.66 -15.24 3.77
N GLY A 110 -10.38 -16.47 3.38
CA GLY A 110 -11.30 -17.60 3.57
C GLY A 110 -11.64 -17.86 5.04
N ALA A 111 -10.66 -17.76 5.95
CA ALA A 111 -10.88 -17.88 7.39
C ALA A 111 -11.74 -16.73 7.95
N MET A 112 -11.50 -15.48 7.53
CA MET A 112 -12.31 -14.34 7.95
C MET A 112 -13.74 -14.42 7.40
N ALA A 113 -13.94 -14.84 6.15
CA ALA A 113 -15.27 -15.04 5.57
C ALA A 113 -16.06 -16.14 6.30
N GLN A 114 -15.40 -17.25 6.66
CA GLN A 114 -16.00 -18.33 7.44
C GLN A 114 -16.38 -17.86 8.86
N MET A 115 -15.52 -17.06 9.50
CA MET A 115 -15.81 -16.44 10.80
C MET A 115 -16.97 -15.44 10.71
N ALA A 116 -17.03 -14.62 9.66
CA ALA A 116 -18.12 -13.67 9.43
C ALA A 116 -19.47 -14.39 9.25
N GLY A 117 -19.53 -15.47 8.47
CA GLY A 117 -20.73 -16.30 8.33
C GLY A 117 -21.15 -16.99 9.65
N ALA A 118 -20.18 -17.38 10.49
CA ALA A 118 -20.48 -17.89 11.83
C ALA A 118 -21.06 -16.82 12.77
N PHE A 119 -20.57 -15.57 12.70
CA PHE A 119 -21.18 -14.45 13.41
C PHE A 119 -22.57 -14.11 12.85
N GLU A 120 -22.79 -14.17 11.54
CA GLU A 120 -24.10 -13.93 10.93
C GLU A 120 -25.15 -14.96 11.34
N ALA A 121 -24.77 -16.23 11.53
CA ALA A 121 -25.64 -17.25 12.11
C ALA A 121 -26.03 -17.00 13.59
N VAL A 122 -25.25 -16.18 14.31
CA VAL A 122 -25.49 -15.82 15.72
C VAL A 122 -26.20 -14.47 15.87
N LEU A 123 -26.07 -13.55 14.89
CA LEU A 123 -26.72 -12.23 14.89
C LEU A 123 -28.24 -12.25 15.14
N PRO A 124 -29.06 -13.17 14.59
CA PRO A 124 -30.48 -13.26 14.90
C PRO A 124 -30.76 -13.50 16.39
N GLN A 125 -30.01 -14.41 17.00
CA GLN A 125 -30.13 -14.77 18.42
C GLN A 125 -29.73 -13.59 19.32
N LEU A 126 -28.73 -12.81 18.91
CA LEU A 126 -28.33 -11.58 19.60
C LEU A 126 -29.38 -10.47 19.49
N ARG A 127 -30.05 -10.35 18.33
CA ARG A 127 -31.18 -9.40 18.15
C ARG A 127 -32.39 -9.80 18.99
N GLU A 128 -32.77 -11.07 18.96
CA GLU A 128 -33.88 -11.61 19.78
C GLU A 128 -33.61 -11.44 21.28
N ALA A 129 -32.37 -11.68 21.73
CA ALA A 129 -31.95 -11.39 23.10
C ALA A 129 -32.03 -9.88 23.42
N ALA A 130 -31.59 -9.00 22.51
CA ALA A 130 -31.65 -7.54 22.69
C ALA A 130 -33.09 -6.98 22.65
N GLU A 131 -34.01 -7.63 21.93
CA GLU A 131 -35.45 -7.30 21.94
C GLU A 131 -36.16 -7.84 23.18
N SER A 132 -35.67 -8.92 23.78
CA SER A 132 -36.15 -9.46 25.06
C SER A 132 -35.71 -8.65 26.29
N LEU A 133 -34.66 -7.83 26.16
CA LEU A 133 -34.19 -6.94 27.22
C LEU A 133 -35.22 -5.81 27.45
N PRO A 134 -35.77 -5.65 28.67
CA PRO A 134 -36.61 -4.50 28.97
C PRO A 134 -35.78 -3.22 28.80
N ARG A 135 -36.37 -2.21 28.14
CA ARG A 135 -35.67 -0.94 27.82
C ARG A 135 -35.32 -0.10 29.05
N ASP A 136 -35.81 -0.48 30.22
CA ASP A 136 -35.55 0.17 31.50
C ASP A 136 -34.19 -0.26 32.09
N LEU A 137 -33.12 -0.11 31.32
CA LEU A 137 -31.76 -0.01 31.87
C LEU A 137 -31.60 1.42 32.41
N PRO A 138 -31.52 1.63 33.74
CA PRO A 138 -31.35 2.98 34.27
C PRO A 138 -30.01 3.55 33.82
N ALA A 139 -30.03 4.75 33.25
CA ALA A 139 -28.81 5.53 33.08
C ALA A 139 -28.23 5.80 34.47
N GLN A 140 -27.00 5.33 34.71
CA GLN A 140 -26.35 5.51 36.00
C GLN A 140 -25.71 6.90 36.07
N GLU A 141 -26.10 7.66 37.10
CA GLU A 141 -25.49 8.93 37.52
C GLU A 141 -24.22 8.70 38.38
#